data_AF-A0A9E0F7N6-F1
#
_entry.id   AF-A0A9E0F7N6-F1
#
_cell.length_a   1.000
_cell.length_b   1.000
_cell.length_c   1.000
_cell.angle_alpha   90.00
_cell.angle_beta   90.00
_cell.angle_gamma   90.00
#
_symmetry.space_group_name_H-M   'P 1'
#
loop_
_entity.id
_entity.type
_entity.pdbx_description
1 polymer ?
#
loop_
_entity_poly.entity_id
_entity_poly.type
_entity_poly.pdbx_seq_one_letter_code
_entity_poly.pdbx_strand_id
1 'polypeptide(L)'
;MELKEVDGQIETFEMANKKFEMIKQNMPEKYDSKMALKVTQSKIVKMAQKAKLEDKSKALYNLIRDSERAVVKVKNHIYPGSRVYMDDKTYMPSSVFSHIIVKKTPSTIILRDYDE
;
A
#
# COMPACT_ATOMS: atom_id res chain seq x y z
N MET A 1 -4.62 12.60 -0.74
CA MET A 1 -5.54 13.68 -1.13
C MET A 1 -6.76 13.07 -1.81
N GLU A 2 -6.55 12.28 -2.87
CA GLU A 2 -7.61 11.60 -3.64
C GLU A 2 -8.54 10.66 -2.83
N LEU A 3 -8.01 9.79 -1.95
CA LEU A 3 -8.86 8.90 -1.13
C LEU A 3 -9.85 9.67 -0.24
N LYS A 4 -9.35 10.73 0.42
CA LYS A 4 -10.16 11.61 1.29
C LYS A 4 -11.25 12.35 0.51
N GLU A 5 -10.96 12.75 -0.72
CA GLU A 5 -11.94 13.39 -1.60
C GLU A 5 -13.06 12.42 -2.01
N VAL A 6 -12.70 11.17 -2.35
CA VAL A 6 -13.67 10.12 -2.68
C VAL A 6 -14.54 9.79 -1.44
N ASP A 7 -13.95 9.73 -0.26
CA ASP A 7 -14.69 9.55 1.00
C ASP A 7 -15.71 10.67 1.23
N GLY A 8 -15.31 11.94 1.09
CA GLY A 8 -16.24 13.07 1.23
C GLY A 8 -17.38 13.05 0.19
N GLN A 9 -17.11 12.59 -1.04
CA GLN A 9 -18.14 12.40 -2.05
C GLN A 9 -19.13 11.29 -1.67
N ILE A 10 -18.64 10.18 -1.12
CA ILE A 10 -19.48 9.07 -0.64
C ILE A 10 -20.38 9.54 0.51
N GLU A 11 -19.84 10.28 1.48
CA GLU A 11 -20.61 10.85 2.59
C GLU A 11 -21.72 11.78 2.10
N THR A 12 -21.41 12.62 1.10
CA THR A 12 -22.40 13.51 0.47
C THR A 12 -23.55 12.71 -0.14
N PHE A 13 -23.23 11.61 -0.84
CA PHE A 13 -24.26 10.71 -1.39
C PHE A 13 -25.03 9.96 -0.31
N GLU A 14 -24.43 9.61 0.83
CA GLU A 14 -25.15 9.04 1.99
C GLU A 14 -26.18 9.99 2.57
N MET A 15 -25.78 11.25 2.77
CA MET A 15 -26.70 12.27 3.25
C MET A 15 -27.85 12.49 2.27
N ALA A 16 -27.56 12.51 0.96
CA ALA A 16 -28.59 12.62 -0.07
C ALA A 16 -29.55 11.42 -0.05
N ASN A 17 -29.04 10.19 0.05
CA ASN A 17 -29.87 8.99 0.14
C ASN A 17 -30.77 8.99 1.39
N LYS A 18 -30.25 9.39 2.56
CA LYS A 18 -31.06 9.56 3.78
C LYS A 18 -32.20 10.55 3.57
N LYS A 19 -31.92 11.70 2.91
CA LYS A 19 -32.98 12.67 2.56
C LYS A 19 -34.04 12.08 1.65
N PHE A 20 -33.65 11.30 0.63
CA PHE A 20 -34.60 10.61 -0.24
C PHE A 20 -35.47 9.60 0.51
N GLU A 21 -34.92 8.85 1.47
CA GLU A 21 -35.72 7.95 2.31
C GLU A 21 -36.72 8.70 3.18
N MET A 22 -36.31 9.82 3.78
CA MET A 22 -37.23 10.67 4.56
C MET A 22 -38.35 11.25 3.70
N ILE A 23 -38.06 11.69 2.47
CA ILE A 23 -39.09 12.17 1.53
C ILE A 23 -40.04 11.03 1.16
N LYS A 24 -39.51 9.84 0.85
CA LYS A 24 -40.32 8.67 0.51
C LYS A 24 -41.30 8.29 1.62
N GLN A 25 -40.91 8.45 2.89
CA GLN A 25 -41.75 8.13 4.05
C GLN A 25 -42.76 9.24 4.37
N ASN A 26 -42.34 10.51 4.34
CA ASN A 26 -43.15 11.63 4.87
C ASN A 26 -43.90 12.41 3.79
N MET A 27 -43.41 12.42 2.55
CA MET A 27 -43.99 13.16 1.41
C MET A 27 -43.84 12.33 0.11
N PRO A 28 -44.53 11.17 0.00
CA PRO A 28 -44.37 10.27 -1.15
C PRO A 28 -44.65 10.93 -2.49
N GLU A 29 -45.54 11.92 -2.53
CA GLU A 29 -45.91 12.69 -3.72
C GLU A 29 -44.76 13.56 -4.26
N LYS A 30 -43.78 13.90 -3.42
CA LYS A 30 -42.58 14.65 -3.79
C LYS A 30 -41.37 13.75 -4.06
N TYR A 31 -41.53 12.44 -3.96
CA TYR A 31 -40.43 11.50 -4.14
C TYR A 31 -40.07 11.34 -5.62
N ASP A 32 -38.89 11.83 -6.01
CA ASP A 32 -38.32 11.58 -7.33
C ASP A 32 -37.50 10.28 -7.32
N SER A 33 -38.14 9.19 -7.76
CA SER A 33 -37.52 7.86 -7.84
C SER A 33 -36.34 7.80 -8.82
N LYS A 34 -36.37 8.59 -9.89
CA LYS A 34 -35.31 8.62 -10.92
C LYS A 34 -34.07 9.31 -10.37
N MET A 35 -34.25 10.42 -9.64
CA MET A 35 -33.15 11.12 -8.99
C MET A 35 -32.55 10.30 -7.84
N ALA A 36 -33.38 9.67 -7.01
CA ALA A 36 -32.91 8.79 -5.93
C ALA A 36 -32.07 7.61 -6.46
N LEU A 37 -32.50 7.02 -7.59
CA LEU A 37 -31.75 5.96 -8.26
C LEU A 37 -30.38 6.46 -8.75
N LYS A 38 -30.33 7.63 -9.39
CA LYS A 38 -29.07 8.23 -9.87
C LYS A 38 -28.07 8.49 -8.74
N VAL A 39 -28.54 9.00 -7.59
CA VAL A 39 -27.69 9.24 -6.41
C VAL A 39 -27.15 7.91 -5.87
N THR A 40 -28.00 6.89 -5.78
CA THR A 40 -27.60 5.55 -5.35
C THR A 40 -26.55 4.93 -6.28
N GLN A 41 -26.76 5.00 -7.60
CA GLN A 41 -25.79 4.51 -8.59
C GLN A 41 -24.46 5.27 -8.51
N SER A 42 -24.51 6.60 -8.35
CA SER A 42 -23.31 7.43 -8.21
C SER A 42 -22.50 7.04 -6.97
N LYS A 43 -23.18 6.77 -5.85
CA LYS A 43 -22.56 6.24 -4.62
C LYS A 43 -21.83 4.91 -4.89
N ILE A 44 -22.48 3.97 -5.58
CA ILE A 44 -21.91 2.66 -5.91
C ILE A 44 -20.63 2.83 -6.74
N VAL A 45 -20.65 3.68 -7.76
CA VAL A 45 -19.48 3.98 -8.59
C VAL A 45 -18.34 4.55 -7.74
N LYS A 46 -18.65 5.46 -6.80
CA LYS A 46 -17.62 6.02 -5.89
C LYS A 46 -17.08 5.03 -4.89
N MET A 47 -17.90 4.13 -4.35
CA MET A 47 -17.40 3.03 -3.52
C MET A 47 -16.46 2.11 -4.30
N ALA A 48 -16.78 1.79 -5.55
CA ALA A 48 -15.90 0.99 -6.40
C ALA A 48 -14.57 1.72 -6.69
N GLN A 49 -14.62 3.04 -6.91
CA GLN A 49 -13.42 3.87 -7.04
C GLN A 49 -12.57 3.81 -5.76
N LYS A 50 -13.19 3.94 -4.58
CA LYS A 50 -12.51 3.85 -3.28
C LYS A 50 -11.81 2.50 -3.11
N ALA A 51 -12.51 1.39 -3.33
CA ALA A 51 -11.96 0.04 -3.20
C ALA A 51 -10.69 -0.13 -4.06
N LYS A 52 -10.73 0.36 -5.30
CA LYS A 52 -9.56 0.32 -6.21
C LYS A 52 -8.37 1.13 -5.69
N LEU A 53 -8.62 2.27 -5.03
CA LEU A 53 -7.55 3.09 -4.42
C LEU A 53 -6.98 2.41 -3.17
N GLU A 54 -7.82 1.78 -2.35
CA GLU A 54 -7.39 1.02 -1.18
C GLU A 54 -6.53 -0.19 -1.58
N ASP A 55 -6.91 -0.92 -2.63
CA ASP A 55 -6.11 -2.03 -3.17
C ASP A 55 -4.73 -1.57 -3.63
N LYS A 56 -4.66 -0.43 -4.34
CA LYS A 56 -3.37 0.16 -4.72
C LYS A 56 -2.53 0.55 -3.50
N SER A 57 -3.16 1.13 -2.48
CA SER A 57 -2.48 1.50 -1.24
C SER A 57 -1.93 0.27 -0.52
N LYS A 58 -2.70 -0.82 -0.48
CA LYS A 58 -2.29 -2.10 0.10
C LYS A 58 -1.15 -2.74 -0.69
N ALA A 59 -1.21 -2.70 -2.02
CA ALA A 59 -0.15 -3.19 -2.88
C ALA A 59 1.17 -2.44 -2.65
N LEU A 60 1.11 -1.10 -2.56
CA LEU A 60 2.28 -0.28 -2.27
C LEU A 60 2.85 -0.57 -0.87
N TYR A 61 1.99 -0.70 0.14
CA TYR A 61 2.41 -1.06 1.49
C TYR A 61 3.14 -2.41 1.51
N ASN A 62 2.58 -3.42 0.85
CA ASN A 62 3.22 -4.74 0.76
C ASN A 62 4.57 -4.65 0.05
N LEU A 63 4.66 -3.88 -1.04
CA LEU A 63 5.93 -3.68 -1.76
C LEU A 63 7.00 -3.05 -0.86
N ILE A 64 6.65 -2.02 -0.09
CA ILE A 64 7.58 -1.38 0.86
C ILE A 64 8.00 -2.38 1.94
N ARG A 65 7.04 -3.09 2.54
CA ARG A 65 7.30 -4.09 3.58
C ARG A 65 8.20 -5.23 3.08
N ASP A 66 7.98 -5.68 1.85
CA ASP A 66 8.76 -6.76 1.25
C ASP A 66 10.15 -6.25 0.82
N SER A 67 10.25 -4.99 0.37
CA SER A 67 11.52 -4.31 0.11
C SER A 67 12.39 -4.17 1.37
N GLU A 68 11.79 -3.86 2.53
CA GLU A 68 12.51 -3.85 3.81
C GLU A 68 13.07 -5.22 4.20
N ARG A 69 12.49 -6.31 3.68
CA ARG A 69 12.94 -7.68 3.89
C ARG A 69 13.85 -8.19 2.76
N ALA A 70 13.99 -7.43 1.68
CA ALA A 70 14.79 -7.84 0.53
C ALA A 70 16.26 -7.96 0.94
N VAL A 71 16.87 -9.03 0.45
CA VAL A 71 18.28 -9.36 0.69
C VAL A 71 18.89 -9.90 -0.59
N VAL A 72 20.19 -9.67 -0.78
CA VAL A 72 20.96 -10.23 -1.89
C VAL A 72 21.66 -11.49 -1.39
N LYS A 73 21.35 -12.64 -1.98
CA LYS A 73 22.06 -13.90 -1.72
C LYS A 73 23.24 -14.02 -2.68
N VAL A 74 24.45 -14.10 -2.16
CA VAL A 74 25.67 -14.32 -2.96
C VAL A 74 26.19 -15.71 -2.65
N LYS A 75 26.20 -16.58 -3.67
CA LYS A 75 26.79 -17.91 -3.58
C LYS A 75 28.30 -17.84 -3.83
N ASN A 76 29.04 -17.29 -2.89
CA ASN A 76 30.50 -17.28 -2.96
C ASN A 76 31.09 -17.15 -1.55
N HIS A 77 32.40 -17.39 -1.45
CA HIS A 77 33.17 -17.08 -0.25
C HIS A 77 33.60 -15.61 -0.28
N ILE A 78 33.50 -14.94 0.86
CA ILE A 78 34.09 -13.62 1.06
C ILE A 78 35.16 -13.74 2.14
N TYR A 79 36.38 -13.30 1.82
CA TYR A 79 37.53 -13.39 2.71
C TYR A 79 37.86 -12.04 3.36
N PRO A 80 38.52 -12.04 4.55
CA PRO A 80 39.05 -10.83 5.15
C PRO A 80 39.92 -10.02 4.17
N GLY A 81 39.79 -8.68 4.23
CA GLY A 81 40.47 -7.76 3.30
C GLY A 81 39.67 -7.43 2.02
N SER A 82 38.57 -8.14 1.75
CA SER A 82 37.60 -7.76 0.72
C SER A 82 36.87 -6.45 1.09
N ARG A 83 36.23 -5.82 0.10
CA ARG A 83 35.33 -4.67 0.31
C ARG A 83 34.01 -4.90 -0.40
N VAL A 84 32.92 -4.75 0.34
CA VAL A 84 31.56 -4.81 -0.19
C VAL A 84 31.02 -3.39 -0.28
N TYR A 85 30.70 -2.95 -1.51
CA TYR A 85 30.09 -1.66 -1.77
C TYR A 85 28.61 -1.84 -2.09
N MET A 86 27.75 -1.06 -1.43
CA MET A 86 26.32 -1.02 -1.74
C MET A 86 25.83 0.41 -1.54
N ASP A 87 25.54 1.07 -2.66
CA ASP A 87 25.26 2.50 -2.75
C ASP A 87 26.36 3.35 -2.06
N ASP A 88 25.97 4.14 -1.06
CA ASP A 88 26.77 5.05 -0.25
C ASP A 88 27.54 4.36 0.88
N LYS A 89 27.51 3.01 0.94
CA LYS A 89 28.07 2.26 2.06
C LYS A 89 29.14 1.28 1.65
N THR A 90 30.09 1.11 2.55
CA THR A 90 31.18 0.14 2.40
C THR A 90 31.27 -0.70 3.67
N TYR A 91 31.40 -2.01 3.49
CA TYR A 91 31.70 -2.95 4.58
C TYR A 91 32.97 -3.72 4.28
N MET A 92 33.80 -3.89 5.32
CA MET A 92 35.02 -4.67 5.30
C MET A 92 34.86 -5.90 6.19
N PRO A 93 34.78 -7.11 5.62
CA PRO A 93 34.72 -8.35 6.36
C PRO A 93 35.95 -8.54 7.24
N SER A 94 35.73 -8.87 8.51
CA SER A 94 36.79 -9.23 9.48
C SER A 94 37.02 -10.74 9.57
N SER A 95 36.10 -11.55 9.03
CA SER A 95 36.12 -13.01 9.03
C SER A 95 35.75 -13.54 7.64
N VAL A 96 36.00 -14.84 7.41
CA VAL A 96 35.52 -15.52 6.21
C VAL A 96 34.02 -15.76 6.35
N PHE A 97 33.27 -15.54 5.27
CA PHE A 97 31.87 -15.90 5.14
C PHE A 97 31.69 -16.89 3.98
N SER A 98 30.81 -17.88 4.14
CA SER A 98 30.52 -18.95 3.19
C SER A 98 29.05 -18.88 2.80
N HIS A 99 28.77 -18.37 1.59
CA HIS A 99 27.42 -18.01 1.11
C HIS A 99 26.74 -16.94 1.98
N ILE A 100 26.57 -15.74 1.42
CA ILE A 100 26.16 -14.59 2.21
C ILE A 100 24.80 -14.05 1.83
N ILE A 101 24.05 -13.65 2.86
CA ILE A 101 22.92 -12.75 2.76
C ILE A 101 23.44 -11.34 3.03
N VAL A 102 23.35 -10.47 2.02
CA VAL A 102 23.72 -9.05 2.11
C VAL A 102 22.45 -8.21 2.24
N LYS A 103 22.41 -7.35 3.26
CA LYS A 103 21.30 -6.43 3.50
C LYS A 103 21.81 -5.01 3.79
N LYS A 104 21.25 -4.02 3.09
CA LYS A 104 21.48 -2.60 3.43
C LYS A 104 20.56 -2.21 4.58
N THR A 105 21.11 -1.54 5.59
CA THR A 105 20.33 -0.82 6.60
C THR A 105 20.61 0.68 6.53
N PRO A 106 19.80 1.53 7.16
CA PRO A 106 20.06 2.97 7.23
C PRO A 106 21.39 3.34 7.87
N SER A 107 22.01 2.46 8.68
CA SER A 107 23.31 2.70 9.32
C SER A 107 24.47 1.94 8.69
N THR A 108 24.30 0.72 8.18
CA THR A 108 25.44 -0.09 7.66
C THR A 108 25.02 -1.11 6.59
N ILE A 109 25.96 -1.95 6.14
CA ILE A 109 25.70 -3.19 5.41
C ILE A 109 25.85 -4.35 6.40
N ILE A 110 24.90 -5.27 6.39
CA ILE A 110 24.92 -6.49 7.20
C ILE A 110 25.21 -7.67 6.28
N LEU A 111 26.19 -8.50 6.65
CA LEU A 111 26.46 -9.80 6.06
C LEU A 111 26.17 -10.91 7.08
N ARG A 112 25.56 -12.00 6.61
CA ARG A 112 25.31 -13.22 7.40
C ARG A 112 25.52 -14.43 6.51
N ASP A 113 26.11 -15.49 7.05
CA ASP A 113 26.12 -16.79 6.40
C ASP A 113 24.70 -17.35 6.27
N TYR A 114 24.46 -18.17 5.26
CA TYR A 114 23.27 -19.00 5.16
C TYR A 114 23.63 -20.40 4.67
N ASP A 115 23.02 -21.40 5.29
CA ASP A 115 23.11 -22.79 4.83
C ASP A 115 22.23 -22.97 3.57
N GLU A 116 22.69 -23.77 2.60
CA GLU A 116 21.89 -24.15 1.43
C GLU A 116 20.70 -25.07 1.77
#